data_AF-A0A424TG93-F1
#
_entry.id   AF-A0A424TG93-F1
#
_cell.length_a   1.000
_cell.length_b   1.000
_cell.length_c   1.000
_cell.angle_alpha   90.00
_cell.angle_beta   90.00
_cell.angle_gamma   90.00
#
_symmetry.space_group_name_H-M   'P 1'
#
loop_
_entity.id
_entity.type
_entity.pdbx_description
1 polymer ?
#
loop_
_entity_poly.entity_id
_entity_poly.type
_entity_poly.pdbx_seq_one_letter_code
_entity_poly.pdbx_strand_id
1 'polypeptide(L)'
;MNLLSLPPVLAGLVLGLGLIVAIGAQNVFVIRQGLRGVQVFPTAMTAAVCDATLIFLGIGGLFLVIEQSPLIAFIAKWMAVAFLTWYGLVSLRRVFQTPEESWLTSGDLLAASALRAVTTTLGFSLLNPHVYFDTVVKLGSTGAQFGPDRWWFAIGATIASFLWFFTIGYGAKQMAPVLSTVRGARILDSLVAAIMFIFAVLMALSPAEASAQAVVNTVKLGPCDDLTGVCLANPTKRYQHGVFGQTFEYGTLMTIDERGSALQIYNLPYQQVYEDRRVRITDLDDDGKPEVIVIVTDLDAGASLALYAFDPGTEDTSASVFPMAQSAFIGVGNRWLNPLDGAVDLDGDGSREIAVIETPHIRPTLRIHQWNGSKLDEIARVTLSGYSNHQMGSMDLAGAIFCETGTVGQAAIQIPAIQGEGQAGVFLFDLKTAELRLTDRTPSKRINAAFFDQNVACKELRDQFAS
;
A
#
# COMPACT_ATOMS: atom_id res chain seq x y z
N MET A 1 -17.75 11.82 3.86
CA MET A 1 -18.11 10.63 4.65
C MET A 1 -17.05 9.57 4.42
N ASN A 2 -16.55 8.93 5.48
CA ASN A 2 -15.51 7.91 5.38
C ASN A 2 -16.16 6.60 4.87
N LEU A 3 -15.74 6.04 3.72
CA LEU A 3 -16.36 4.82 3.16
C LEU A 3 -16.30 3.63 4.15
N LEU A 4 -15.28 3.61 4.99
CA LEU A 4 -15.08 2.60 6.04
C LEU A 4 -16.08 2.69 7.20
N SER A 5 -16.86 3.78 7.32
CA SER A 5 -17.91 3.89 8.33
C SER A 5 -19.28 3.42 7.83
N LEU A 6 -19.41 3.08 6.54
CA LEU A 6 -20.62 2.50 5.99
C LEU A 6 -20.60 0.97 6.15
N PRO A 7 -21.78 0.31 6.21
CA PRO A 7 -21.84 -1.13 6.05
C PRO A 7 -21.13 -1.56 4.76
N PRO A 8 -20.31 -2.64 4.76
CA PRO A 8 -19.47 -3.02 3.62
C PRO A 8 -20.25 -3.14 2.31
N VAL A 9 -21.46 -3.72 2.35
CA VAL A 9 -22.37 -3.83 1.18
C VAL A 9 -22.72 -2.45 0.62
N LEU A 10 -23.04 -1.48 1.47
CA LEU A 10 -23.40 -0.13 1.03
C LEU A 10 -22.19 0.63 0.51
N ALA A 11 -21.02 0.46 1.13
CA ALA A 11 -19.76 1.01 0.65
C ALA A 11 -19.43 0.48 -0.77
N GLY A 12 -19.56 -0.84 -0.98
CA GLY A 12 -19.35 -1.47 -2.28
C GLY A 12 -20.34 -1.00 -3.32
N LEU A 13 -21.62 -0.85 -2.96
CA LEU A 13 -22.66 -0.35 -3.85
C LEU A 13 -22.36 1.09 -4.31
N VAL A 14 -22.06 1.99 -3.39
CA VAL A 14 -21.79 3.40 -3.69
C VAL A 14 -20.52 3.55 -4.52
N LEU A 15 -19.44 2.88 -4.15
CA LEU A 15 -18.18 2.97 -4.89
C LEU A 15 -18.28 2.30 -6.26
N GLY A 16 -18.93 1.14 -6.34
CA GLY A 16 -19.20 0.44 -7.59
C GLY A 16 -20.00 1.31 -8.56
N LEU A 17 -21.10 1.93 -8.11
CA LEU A 17 -21.87 2.86 -8.94
C LEU A 17 -21.02 4.05 -9.39
N GLY A 18 -20.23 4.65 -8.48
CA GLY A 18 -19.38 5.80 -8.81
C GLY A 18 -18.37 5.52 -9.92
N LEU A 19 -17.78 4.33 -9.95
CA LEU A 19 -16.77 3.94 -10.94
C LEU A 19 -17.39 3.49 -12.27
N ILE A 20 -18.52 2.77 -12.25
CA ILE A 20 -19.13 2.18 -13.44
C ILE A 20 -19.88 3.24 -14.29
N VAL A 21 -20.33 4.33 -13.68
CA VAL A 21 -21.07 5.42 -14.35
C VAL A 21 -20.23 6.12 -15.43
N ALA A 22 -18.89 6.09 -15.33
CA ALA A 22 -18.01 6.67 -16.33
C ALA A 22 -18.32 6.09 -17.73
N ILE A 23 -18.68 6.96 -18.69
CA ILE A 23 -19.19 6.51 -19.99
C ILE A 23 -18.03 5.98 -20.85
N GLY A 24 -17.89 4.65 -20.89
CA GLY A 24 -16.95 3.92 -21.74
C GLY A 24 -17.58 3.30 -23.01
N ALA A 25 -16.74 2.66 -23.83
CA ALA A 25 -17.16 1.97 -25.05
C ALA A 25 -18.22 0.87 -24.79
N GLN A 26 -18.10 0.15 -23.67
CA GLN A 26 -19.06 -0.86 -23.21
C GLN A 26 -20.43 -0.24 -22.88
N ASN A 27 -20.47 0.83 -22.09
CA ASN A 27 -21.71 1.55 -21.75
C ASN A 27 -22.44 2.03 -23.01
N VAL A 28 -21.70 2.59 -23.97
CA VAL A 28 -22.25 3.02 -25.27
C VAL A 28 -22.81 1.83 -26.05
N PHE A 29 -22.12 0.69 -26.07
CA PHE A 29 -22.61 -0.50 -26.75
C PHE A 29 -23.91 -1.02 -26.12
N VAL A 30 -23.99 -1.07 -24.78
CA VAL A 30 -25.20 -1.46 -24.05
C VAL A 30 -26.37 -0.52 -24.37
N ILE A 31 -26.12 0.80 -24.39
CA ILE A 31 -27.13 1.80 -24.77
C ILE A 31 -27.61 1.59 -26.22
N ARG A 32 -26.70 1.32 -27.17
CA ARG A 32 -27.08 1.06 -28.57
C ARG A 32 -27.95 -0.20 -28.72
N GLN A 33 -27.62 -1.29 -28.02
CA GLN A 33 -28.46 -2.49 -27.98
C GLN A 33 -29.84 -2.17 -27.39
N GLY A 34 -29.87 -1.39 -26.30
CA GLY A 34 -31.09 -0.88 -25.67
C GLY A 34 -31.98 -0.05 -26.60
N LEU A 35 -31.38 0.90 -27.34
CA LEU A 35 -32.08 1.74 -28.32
C LEU A 35 -32.67 0.93 -29.48
N ARG A 36 -31.96 -0.11 -29.94
CA ARG A 36 -32.45 -1.02 -30.99
C ARG A 36 -33.46 -2.04 -30.45
N GLY A 37 -33.51 -2.26 -29.14
CA GLY A 37 -34.32 -3.31 -28.52
C GLY A 37 -33.84 -4.72 -28.85
N VAL A 38 -32.56 -4.87 -29.24
CA VAL A 38 -31.98 -6.13 -29.72
C VAL A 38 -30.93 -6.61 -28.71
N GLN A 39 -30.99 -7.90 -28.33
CA GLN A 39 -29.99 -8.55 -27.46
C GLN A 39 -29.62 -7.75 -26.18
N VAL A 40 -30.57 -7.00 -25.62
CA VAL A 40 -30.36 -6.18 -24.40
C VAL A 40 -29.98 -7.05 -23.20
N PHE A 41 -30.73 -8.14 -22.97
CA PHE A 41 -30.48 -9.04 -21.86
C PHE A 41 -29.09 -9.70 -21.93
N PRO A 42 -28.68 -10.38 -23.04
CA PRO A 42 -27.35 -10.99 -23.09
C PRO A 42 -26.22 -9.97 -22.94
N THR A 43 -26.38 -8.77 -23.48
CA THR A 43 -25.39 -7.68 -23.36
C THR A 43 -25.23 -7.23 -21.91
N ALA A 44 -26.33 -6.86 -21.24
CA ALA A 44 -26.30 -6.39 -19.86
C ALA A 44 -25.83 -7.48 -18.88
N MET A 45 -26.29 -8.71 -19.07
CA MET A 45 -25.90 -9.85 -18.24
C MET A 45 -24.40 -10.16 -18.39
N THR A 46 -23.90 -10.18 -19.62
CA THR A 46 -22.47 -10.43 -19.87
C THR A 46 -21.59 -9.36 -19.24
N ALA A 47 -21.98 -8.09 -19.39
CA ALA A 47 -21.27 -6.96 -18.76
C ALA A 47 -21.22 -7.11 -17.24
N ALA A 48 -22.39 -7.33 -16.60
CA ALA A 48 -22.48 -7.42 -15.15
C ALA A 48 -21.75 -8.65 -14.58
N VAL A 49 -21.80 -9.80 -15.26
CA VAL A 49 -21.08 -11.03 -14.84
C VAL A 49 -19.57 -10.89 -15.03
N CYS A 50 -19.13 -10.26 -16.13
CA CYS A 50 -17.72 -9.96 -16.36
C CYS A 50 -17.18 -9.05 -15.25
N ASP A 51 -17.88 -7.96 -14.95
CA ASP A 51 -17.53 -7.04 -13.87
C ASP A 51 -17.51 -7.74 -12.53
N ALA A 52 -18.55 -8.52 -12.19
CA ALA A 52 -18.60 -9.30 -10.96
C ALA A 52 -17.35 -10.19 -10.84
N THR A 53 -17.00 -10.92 -11.90
CA THR A 53 -15.81 -11.77 -11.91
C THR A 53 -14.54 -10.98 -11.63
N LEU A 54 -14.34 -9.84 -12.29
CA LEU A 54 -13.19 -8.97 -12.06
C LEU A 54 -13.17 -8.34 -10.67
N ILE A 55 -14.32 -7.99 -10.10
CA ILE A 55 -14.46 -7.48 -8.74
C ILE A 55 -13.99 -8.54 -7.73
N PHE A 56 -14.49 -9.77 -7.85
CA PHE A 56 -14.12 -10.86 -6.95
C PHE A 56 -12.63 -11.23 -7.09
N LEU A 57 -12.09 -11.27 -8.31
CA LEU A 57 -10.66 -11.50 -8.54
C LEU A 57 -9.80 -10.36 -8.00
N GLY A 58 -10.20 -9.11 -8.22
CA GLY A 58 -9.57 -7.92 -7.67
C GLY A 58 -9.48 -8.01 -6.16
N ILE A 59 -10.61 -8.11 -5.46
CA ILE A 59 -10.67 -8.21 -3.99
C ILE A 59 -9.95 -9.46 -3.46
N GLY A 60 -9.93 -10.54 -4.24
CA GLY A 60 -9.22 -11.78 -3.95
C GLY A 60 -7.70 -11.69 -4.02
N GLY A 61 -7.14 -10.60 -4.54
CA GLY A 61 -5.70 -10.34 -4.55
C GLY A 61 -5.09 -10.10 -5.93
N LEU A 62 -5.87 -10.14 -7.02
CA LEU A 62 -5.35 -9.85 -8.36
C LEU A 62 -4.77 -8.43 -8.46
N PHE A 63 -5.24 -7.47 -7.65
CA PHE A 63 -4.69 -6.12 -7.62
C PHE A 63 -3.21 -6.10 -7.22
N LEU A 64 -2.77 -6.96 -6.30
CA LEU A 64 -1.39 -7.02 -5.82
C LEU A 64 -0.42 -7.39 -6.95
N VAL A 65 -0.83 -8.32 -7.81
CA VAL A 65 -0.02 -8.75 -8.97
C VAL A 65 0.14 -7.64 -9.99
N ILE A 66 -0.93 -6.85 -10.21
CA ILE A 66 -0.93 -5.74 -11.18
C ILE A 66 -0.12 -4.55 -10.63
N GLU A 67 -0.25 -4.24 -9.34
CA GLU A 67 0.48 -3.14 -8.69
C GLU A 67 1.99 -3.41 -8.57
N GLN A 68 2.40 -4.66 -8.39
CA GLN A 68 3.81 -5.02 -8.20
C GLN A 68 4.62 -5.07 -9.51
N SER A 69 3.99 -4.92 -10.68
CA SER A 69 4.67 -5.03 -11.97
C SER A 69 4.59 -3.73 -12.79
N PRO A 70 5.66 -2.91 -12.80
CA PRO A 70 5.74 -1.73 -13.65
C PRO A 70 5.53 -2.04 -15.15
N LEU A 71 5.95 -3.23 -15.59
CA LEU A 71 5.76 -3.69 -16.96
C LEU A 71 4.28 -3.92 -17.30
N ILE A 72 3.50 -4.53 -16.40
CA ILE A 72 2.07 -4.76 -16.60
C ILE A 72 1.34 -3.40 -16.67
N ALA A 73 1.66 -2.47 -15.77
CA ALA A 73 1.07 -1.14 -15.78
C ALA A 73 1.39 -0.37 -17.07
N PHE A 74 2.63 -0.44 -17.55
CA PHE A 74 3.06 0.18 -18.81
C PHE A 74 2.32 -0.41 -20.03
N ILE A 75 2.28 -1.74 -20.14
CA ILE A 75 1.59 -2.42 -21.24
C ILE A 75 0.09 -2.11 -21.21
N ALA A 76 -0.54 -2.19 -20.03
CA ALA A 76 -1.96 -1.90 -19.86
C ALA A 76 -2.30 -0.47 -20.29
N LYS A 77 -1.49 0.52 -19.87
CA LYS A 77 -1.66 1.92 -20.28
C LYS A 77 -1.65 2.07 -21.80
N TRP A 78 -0.61 1.60 -22.47
CA TRP A 78 -0.47 1.80 -23.91
C TRP A 78 -1.46 0.97 -24.73
N MET A 79 -1.82 -0.22 -24.25
CA MET A 79 -2.94 -0.99 -24.79
C MET A 79 -4.25 -0.20 -24.72
N ALA A 80 -4.51 0.53 -23.63
CA ALA A 80 -5.74 1.30 -23.48
C ALA A 80 -5.72 2.55 -24.37
N VAL A 81 -4.57 3.21 -24.50
CA VAL A 81 -4.42 4.34 -25.44
C VAL A 81 -4.71 3.87 -26.86
N ALA A 82 -4.14 2.73 -27.28
CA ALA A 82 -4.36 2.16 -28.59
C ALA A 82 -5.84 1.79 -28.82
N PHE A 83 -6.46 1.12 -27.83
CA PHE A 83 -7.86 0.72 -27.89
C PHE A 83 -8.82 1.91 -27.98
N LEU A 84 -8.66 2.92 -27.10
CA LEU A 84 -9.48 4.13 -27.08
C LEU A 84 -9.33 4.93 -28.38
N THR A 85 -8.10 5.05 -28.90
CA THR A 85 -7.83 5.72 -30.18
C THR A 85 -8.52 4.98 -31.33
N TRP A 86 -8.38 3.66 -31.40
CA TRP A 86 -9.03 2.84 -32.42
C TRP A 86 -10.56 2.97 -32.35
N TYR A 87 -11.15 2.84 -31.17
CA TYR A 87 -12.61 2.94 -31.01
C TYR A 87 -13.15 4.35 -31.24
N GLY A 88 -12.36 5.38 -30.87
CA GLY A 88 -12.62 6.78 -31.20
C GLY A 88 -12.67 7.00 -32.71
N LEU A 89 -11.70 6.46 -33.46
CA LEU A 89 -11.67 6.49 -34.93
C LEU A 89 -12.87 5.74 -35.54
N VAL A 90 -13.21 4.56 -35.02
CA VAL A 90 -14.40 3.81 -35.46
C VAL A 90 -15.67 4.62 -35.24
N SER A 91 -15.80 5.29 -34.08
CA SER A 91 -16.96 6.13 -33.78
C SER A 91 -17.01 7.39 -34.66
N LEU A 92 -15.87 8.03 -34.89
CA LEU A 92 -15.76 9.19 -35.77
C LEU A 92 -16.10 8.85 -37.24
N ARG A 93 -15.63 7.70 -37.74
CA ARG A 93 -16.00 7.21 -39.08
C ARG A 93 -17.52 7.08 -39.25
N ARG A 94 -18.23 6.62 -38.21
CA ARG A 94 -19.70 6.49 -38.23
C ARG A 94 -20.42 7.83 -38.33
N VAL A 95 -19.84 8.93 -37.85
CA VAL A 95 -20.42 10.27 -37.99
C VAL A 95 -20.57 10.66 -39.47
N PHE A 96 -19.62 10.24 -40.31
CA PHE A 96 -19.59 10.54 -41.75
C PHE A 96 -20.32 9.52 -42.63
N GLN A 97 -20.88 8.46 -42.04
CA GLN A 97 -21.63 7.46 -42.80
C GLN A 97 -22.95 8.03 -43.36
N THR A 98 -23.37 7.44 -44.48
CA THR A 98 -24.65 7.76 -45.09
C THR A 98 -25.81 7.30 -44.18
N PRO A 99 -27.00 7.92 -44.26
CA PRO A 99 -28.14 7.54 -43.44
C PRO A 99 -28.56 6.06 -43.58
N GLU A 100 -28.30 5.44 -44.74
CA GLU A 100 -28.60 4.03 -45.02
C GLU A 100 -27.62 3.06 -44.34
N GLU A 101 -26.38 3.50 -44.09
CA GLU A 101 -25.32 2.72 -43.43
C GLU A 101 -25.30 2.88 -41.90
N SER A 102 -26.17 3.73 -41.35
CA SER A 102 -26.23 4.00 -39.92
C SER A 102 -26.53 2.73 -39.13
N TRP A 103 -26.02 2.65 -37.89
CA TRP A 103 -26.31 1.53 -36.98
C TRP A 103 -27.80 1.45 -36.58
N LEU A 104 -28.61 2.46 -36.90
CA LEU A 104 -30.07 2.46 -36.75
C LEU A 104 -30.78 1.72 -37.91
N THR A 105 -30.23 1.77 -39.13
CA THR A 105 -30.85 1.32 -40.39
C THR A 105 -30.19 0.07 -40.98
N SER A 106 -28.95 -0.23 -40.59
CA SER A 106 -28.24 -1.48 -40.92
C SER A 106 -28.91 -2.67 -40.25
N GLY A 107 -29.93 -3.19 -40.94
CA GLY A 107 -30.54 -4.48 -40.68
C GLY A 107 -29.77 -5.58 -41.41
N ASP A 108 -28.64 -6.03 -40.85
CA ASP A 108 -28.09 -7.29 -41.34
C ASP A 108 -29.07 -8.41 -40.93
N LEU A 109 -29.62 -9.08 -41.94
CA LEU A 109 -30.66 -10.13 -41.84
C LEU A 109 -30.14 -11.44 -41.22
N LEU A 110 -28.89 -11.47 -40.77
CA LEU A 110 -28.26 -12.56 -39.97
C LEU A 110 -27.85 -12.09 -38.55
N ALA A 111 -28.11 -10.83 -38.18
CA ALA A 111 -27.29 -10.08 -37.21
C ALA A 111 -27.98 -9.61 -35.92
N ALA A 112 -28.48 -10.57 -35.16
CA ALA A 112 -28.67 -10.39 -33.73
C ALA A 112 -28.41 -11.69 -32.98
N SER A 113 -27.32 -12.42 -33.28
CA SER A 113 -27.01 -13.61 -32.48
C SER A 113 -26.57 -13.19 -31.09
N ALA A 114 -27.13 -13.83 -30.06
CA ALA A 114 -26.72 -13.62 -28.67
C ALA A 114 -25.21 -13.82 -28.51
N LEU A 115 -24.61 -14.74 -29.27
CA LEU A 115 -23.17 -14.97 -29.30
C LEU A 115 -22.39 -13.72 -29.71
N ARG A 116 -22.78 -13.02 -30.79
CA ARG A 116 -22.09 -11.78 -31.20
C ARG A 116 -22.20 -10.71 -30.12
N ALA A 117 -23.38 -10.55 -29.51
CA ALA A 117 -23.58 -9.60 -28.43
C ALA A 117 -22.67 -9.91 -27.23
N VAL A 118 -22.60 -11.19 -26.82
CA VAL A 118 -21.73 -11.66 -25.74
C VAL A 118 -20.25 -11.42 -26.07
N THR A 119 -19.77 -11.87 -27.24
CA THR A 119 -18.35 -11.74 -27.62
C THR A 119 -17.92 -10.29 -27.78
N THR A 120 -18.80 -9.44 -28.33
CA THR A 120 -18.51 -8.00 -28.47
C THR A 120 -18.52 -7.32 -27.10
N THR A 121 -19.43 -7.69 -26.20
CA THR A 121 -19.44 -7.17 -24.83
C THR A 121 -18.18 -7.57 -24.08
N LEU A 122 -17.80 -8.85 -24.10
CA LEU A 122 -16.56 -9.33 -23.49
C LEU A 122 -15.33 -8.65 -24.09
N GLY A 123 -15.31 -8.41 -25.40
CA GLY A 123 -14.26 -7.62 -26.05
C GLY A 123 -14.17 -6.21 -25.47
N PHE A 124 -15.29 -5.50 -25.35
CA PHE A 124 -15.31 -4.16 -24.73
C PHE A 124 -14.94 -4.15 -23.24
N SER A 125 -15.25 -5.21 -22.49
CA SER A 125 -14.90 -5.32 -21.07
C SER A 125 -13.42 -5.67 -20.88
N LEU A 126 -12.97 -6.79 -21.44
CA LEU A 126 -11.66 -7.39 -21.14
C LEU A 126 -10.51 -6.78 -21.96
N LEU A 127 -10.76 -6.32 -23.18
CA LEU A 127 -9.75 -5.63 -23.99
C LEU A 127 -9.67 -4.14 -23.67
N ASN A 128 -10.41 -3.65 -22.68
CA ASN A 128 -10.33 -2.28 -22.19
C ASN A 128 -9.46 -2.22 -20.94
N PRO A 129 -8.19 -1.78 -21.02
CA PRO A 129 -7.30 -1.86 -19.88
C PRO A 129 -7.67 -0.98 -18.69
N HIS A 130 -8.54 0.03 -18.90
CA HIS A 130 -9.10 0.80 -17.79
C HIS A 130 -9.84 -0.08 -16.79
N VAL A 131 -10.46 -1.18 -17.23
CA VAL A 131 -11.18 -2.11 -16.33
C VAL A 131 -10.24 -2.68 -15.26
N TYR A 132 -8.98 -2.92 -15.60
CA TYR A 132 -8.02 -3.45 -14.64
C TYR A 132 -7.64 -2.40 -13.59
N PHE A 133 -7.53 -1.13 -13.99
CA PHE A 133 -7.24 -0.06 -13.02
C PHE A 133 -8.45 0.28 -12.14
N ASP A 134 -9.64 0.44 -12.71
CA ASP A 134 -10.80 0.89 -11.96
C ASP A 134 -11.47 -0.24 -11.17
N THR A 135 -11.61 -1.42 -11.78
CA THR A 135 -12.32 -2.56 -11.18
C THR A 135 -11.39 -3.49 -10.42
N VAL A 136 -10.23 -3.85 -10.99
CA VAL A 136 -9.33 -4.81 -10.34
C VAL A 136 -8.48 -4.10 -9.28
N VAL A 137 -7.82 -3.00 -9.63
CA VAL A 137 -6.90 -2.30 -8.72
C VAL A 137 -7.64 -1.43 -7.70
N LYS A 138 -8.33 -0.36 -8.12
CA LYS A 138 -8.94 0.60 -7.19
C LYS A 138 -10.04 -0.02 -6.32
N LEU A 139 -10.98 -0.71 -6.96
CA LEU A 139 -12.09 -1.35 -6.24
C LEU A 139 -11.62 -2.60 -5.48
N GLY A 140 -10.62 -3.32 -5.99
CA GLY A 140 -10.01 -4.47 -5.32
C GLY A 140 -9.23 -4.08 -4.06
N SER A 141 -8.32 -3.10 -4.15
CA SER A 141 -7.54 -2.62 -3.01
C SER A 141 -8.42 -1.97 -1.94
N THR A 142 -9.45 -1.21 -2.35
CA THR A 142 -10.43 -0.63 -1.41
C THR A 142 -11.28 -1.71 -0.75
N GLY A 143 -11.78 -2.69 -1.52
CA GLY A 143 -12.57 -3.80 -0.98
C GLY A 143 -11.79 -4.69 -0.04
N ALA A 144 -10.50 -4.92 -0.31
CA ALA A 144 -9.60 -5.70 0.55
C ALA A 144 -9.42 -5.10 1.96
N GLN A 145 -9.58 -3.78 2.12
CA GLN A 145 -9.47 -3.11 3.43
C GLN A 145 -10.56 -3.53 4.43
N PHE A 146 -11.66 -4.13 3.96
CA PHE A 146 -12.75 -4.63 4.82
C PHE A 146 -12.44 -5.99 5.49
N GLY A 147 -11.25 -6.57 5.27
CA GLY A 147 -10.82 -7.77 5.98
C GLY A 147 -11.74 -8.98 5.70
N PRO A 148 -12.24 -9.69 6.73
CA PRO A 148 -13.19 -10.79 6.55
C PRO A 148 -14.48 -10.40 5.80
N ASP A 149 -14.93 -9.15 5.95
CA ASP A 149 -16.17 -8.65 5.37
C ASP A 149 -16.02 -8.16 3.91
N ARG A 150 -14.83 -8.28 3.31
CA ARG A 150 -14.55 -7.86 1.93
C ARG A 150 -15.50 -8.47 0.89
N TRP A 151 -16.04 -9.66 1.15
CA TRP A 151 -16.99 -10.31 0.25
C TRP A 151 -18.38 -9.66 0.30
N TRP A 152 -18.78 -9.09 1.44
CA TRP A 152 -19.98 -8.27 1.53
C TRP A 152 -19.84 -6.98 0.72
N PHE A 153 -18.66 -6.37 0.75
CA PHE A 153 -18.33 -5.26 -0.14
C PHE A 153 -18.39 -5.67 -1.63
N ALA A 154 -17.80 -6.82 -1.99
CA ALA A 154 -17.85 -7.35 -3.35
C ALA A 154 -19.29 -7.57 -3.86
N ILE A 155 -20.17 -8.10 -3.01
CA ILE A 155 -21.60 -8.27 -3.29
C ILE A 155 -22.25 -6.92 -3.56
N GLY A 156 -21.98 -5.91 -2.73
CA GLY A 156 -22.47 -4.54 -2.94
C GLY A 156 -22.08 -3.96 -4.29
N ALA A 157 -20.80 -4.07 -4.65
CA ALA A 157 -20.28 -3.59 -5.94
C ALA A 157 -20.82 -4.40 -7.12
N THR A 158 -21.06 -5.70 -6.94
CA THR A 158 -21.72 -6.54 -7.94
C THR A 158 -23.15 -6.08 -8.17
N ILE A 159 -23.92 -5.84 -7.10
CA ILE A 159 -25.28 -5.30 -7.20
C ILE A 159 -25.29 -3.96 -7.94
N ALA A 160 -24.31 -3.07 -7.69
CA ALA A 160 -24.16 -1.83 -8.44
C ALA A 160 -24.04 -2.07 -9.95
N SER A 161 -23.18 -3.01 -10.36
CA SER A 161 -22.97 -3.34 -11.77
C SER A 161 -24.24 -3.88 -12.44
N PHE A 162 -24.94 -4.81 -11.78
CA PHE A 162 -26.22 -5.33 -12.26
C PHE A 162 -27.27 -4.22 -12.38
N LEU A 163 -27.45 -3.41 -11.33
CA LEU A 163 -28.40 -2.30 -11.36
C LEU A 163 -28.08 -1.33 -12.49
N TRP A 164 -26.81 -0.95 -12.66
CA TRP A 164 -26.39 -0.01 -13.68
C TRP A 164 -26.65 -0.53 -15.10
N PHE A 165 -26.09 -1.69 -15.47
CA PHE A 165 -26.17 -2.20 -16.84
C PHE A 165 -27.60 -2.52 -17.27
N PHE A 166 -28.42 -3.07 -16.38
CA PHE A 166 -29.83 -3.30 -16.68
C PHE A 166 -30.60 -1.98 -16.77
N THR A 167 -30.28 -0.98 -15.93
CA THR A 167 -30.90 0.34 -16.00
C THR A 167 -30.58 1.04 -17.31
N ILE A 168 -29.33 1.12 -17.74
CA ILE A 168 -28.98 1.79 -19.00
C ILE A 168 -29.43 0.99 -20.22
N GLY A 169 -29.39 -0.35 -20.17
CA GLY A 169 -29.81 -1.21 -21.27
C GLY A 169 -31.30 -1.12 -21.55
N TYR A 170 -32.15 -1.28 -20.53
CA TYR A 170 -33.60 -1.20 -20.69
C TYR A 170 -34.13 0.25 -20.66
N GLY A 171 -33.47 1.14 -19.92
CA GLY A 171 -33.81 2.55 -19.82
C GLY A 171 -33.48 3.34 -21.09
N ALA A 172 -32.52 2.89 -21.91
CA ALA A 172 -32.18 3.52 -23.19
C ALA A 172 -33.40 3.70 -24.12
N LYS A 173 -34.41 2.81 -24.04
CA LYS A 173 -35.64 2.92 -24.82
C LYS A 173 -36.42 4.22 -24.56
N GLN A 174 -36.32 4.79 -23.36
CA GLN A 174 -36.95 6.07 -23.04
C GLN A 174 -36.28 7.26 -23.73
N MET A 175 -34.99 7.12 -24.07
CA MET A 175 -34.21 8.11 -24.82
C MET A 175 -34.31 7.92 -26.35
N ALA A 176 -35.02 6.87 -26.80
CA ALA A 176 -35.21 6.57 -28.21
C ALA A 176 -35.80 7.72 -29.04
N PRO A 177 -36.80 8.51 -28.58
CA PRO A 177 -37.43 9.55 -29.41
C PRO A 177 -36.44 10.59 -29.97
N VAL A 178 -35.35 10.86 -29.24
CA VAL A 178 -34.31 11.83 -29.65
C VAL A 178 -33.14 11.11 -30.34
N LEU A 179 -32.71 9.96 -29.81
CA LEU A 179 -31.52 9.24 -30.25
C LEU A 179 -31.74 8.28 -31.42
N SER A 180 -32.99 7.93 -31.77
CA SER A 180 -33.34 7.10 -32.92
C SER A 180 -33.49 7.89 -34.23
N THR A 181 -33.02 9.15 -34.25
CA THR A 181 -32.91 9.96 -35.46
C THR A 181 -31.49 9.92 -36.02
N VAL A 182 -31.30 10.12 -37.33
CA VAL A 182 -29.97 10.19 -37.95
C VAL A 182 -29.09 11.27 -37.29
N ARG A 183 -29.69 12.41 -36.91
CA ARG A 183 -28.99 13.47 -36.17
C ARG A 183 -28.61 13.01 -34.77
N GLY A 184 -29.53 12.35 -34.04
CA GLY A 184 -29.27 11.82 -32.70
C GLY A 184 -28.15 10.78 -32.68
N ALA A 185 -28.13 9.86 -33.64
CA ALA A 185 -27.05 8.89 -33.80
C ALA A 185 -25.69 9.56 -34.07
N ARG A 186 -25.65 10.56 -34.95
CA ARG A 186 -24.42 11.33 -35.22
C ARG A 186 -23.94 12.10 -34.00
N ILE A 187 -24.84 12.73 -33.24
CA ILE A 187 -24.48 13.44 -31.99
C ILE A 187 -23.90 12.45 -30.99
N LEU A 188 -24.52 11.29 -30.80
CA LEU A 188 -24.02 10.25 -29.92
C LEU A 188 -22.63 9.77 -30.37
N ASP A 189 -22.45 9.45 -31.65
CA ASP A 189 -21.16 8.97 -32.18
C ASP A 189 -20.05 10.04 -32.10
N SER A 190 -20.38 11.31 -32.29
CA SER A 190 -19.47 12.45 -32.09
C SER A 190 -19.06 12.62 -30.62
N LEU A 191 -20.02 12.54 -29.69
CA LEU A 191 -19.74 12.62 -28.25
C LEU A 191 -18.86 11.45 -27.81
N VAL A 192 -19.17 10.24 -28.27
CA VAL A 192 -18.37 9.05 -27.97
C VAL A 192 -16.95 9.19 -28.52
N ALA A 193 -16.80 9.62 -29.79
CA ALA A 193 -15.48 9.85 -30.36
C ALA A 193 -14.68 10.89 -29.55
N ALA A 194 -15.31 12.02 -29.20
CA ALA A 194 -14.69 13.06 -28.39
C ALA A 194 -14.23 12.54 -27.02
N ILE A 195 -15.10 11.85 -26.28
CA ILE A 195 -14.77 11.29 -24.96
C ILE A 195 -13.60 10.28 -25.06
N MET A 196 -13.63 9.39 -26.05
CA MET A 196 -12.55 8.39 -26.24
C MET A 196 -11.22 9.05 -26.59
N PHE A 197 -11.19 10.08 -27.45
CA PHE A 197 -9.95 10.81 -27.76
C PHE A 197 -9.46 11.63 -26.57
N ILE A 198 -10.35 12.28 -25.82
CA ILE A 198 -9.98 13.01 -24.60
C ILE A 198 -9.33 12.05 -23.61
N PHE A 199 -9.94 10.90 -23.31
CA PHE A 199 -9.33 9.93 -22.39
C PHE A 199 -8.04 9.31 -22.94
N ALA A 200 -7.95 9.02 -24.23
CA ALA A 200 -6.72 8.53 -24.85
C ALA A 200 -5.57 9.53 -24.68
N VAL A 201 -5.82 10.83 -24.90
CA VAL A 201 -4.83 11.90 -24.74
C VAL A 201 -4.48 12.09 -23.26
N LEU A 202 -5.49 12.20 -22.38
CA LEU A 202 -5.26 12.34 -20.94
C LEU A 202 -4.42 11.19 -20.40
N MET A 203 -4.69 9.97 -20.83
CA MET A 203 -3.92 8.80 -20.39
C MET A 203 -2.56 8.71 -21.07
N ALA A 204 -2.40 9.12 -22.33
CA ALA A 204 -1.08 9.16 -22.96
C ALA A 204 -0.16 10.19 -22.27
N LEU A 205 -0.71 11.36 -21.94
CA LEU A 205 -0.01 12.48 -21.30
C LEU A 205 0.16 12.32 -19.79
N SER A 206 -0.64 11.46 -19.13
CA SER A 206 -0.41 11.18 -17.70
C SER A 206 0.99 10.57 -17.55
N PRO A 207 1.88 11.14 -16.72
CA PRO A 207 3.18 10.54 -16.47
C PRO A 207 3.01 9.09 -16.02
N ALA A 208 3.96 8.21 -16.32
CA ALA A 208 3.91 6.82 -15.82
C ALA A 208 3.86 6.78 -14.27
N GLU A 209 4.29 7.87 -13.63
CA GLU A 209 4.25 8.17 -12.20
C GLU A 209 2.92 8.82 -11.73
N ALA A 210 1.94 9.10 -12.60
CA ALA A 210 0.62 9.59 -12.18
C ALA A 210 -0.18 8.55 -11.38
N SER A 211 0.21 7.27 -11.46
CA SER A 211 -0.19 6.23 -10.52
C SER A 211 0.32 6.51 -9.10
N ALA A 212 1.48 7.14 -8.95
CA ALA A 212 2.12 7.44 -7.67
C ALA A 212 1.44 8.62 -6.94
N GLN A 213 0.87 9.58 -7.66
CA GLN A 213 0.06 10.64 -7.03
C GLN A 213 -1.38 10.17 -6.67
N ALA A 214 -1.92 9.20 -7.40
CA ALA A 214 -3.16 8.51 -7.01
C ALA A 214 -2.96 7.59 -5.80
N VAL A 215 -1.74 7.04 -5.63
CA VAL A 215 -1.31 6.31 -4.44
C VAL A 215 -1.36 7.22 -3.22
N VAL A 216 -0.77 8.42 -3.22
CA VAL A 216 -0.81 9.29 -2.00
C VAL A 216 -2.22 9.69 -1.59
N ASN A 217 -3.15 9.87 -2.55
CA ASN A 217 -4.54 10.22 -2.23
C ASN A 217 -5.38 9.03 -1.71
N THR A 218 -4.90 7.79 -1.87
CA THR A 218 -5.54 6.57 -1.33
C THR A 218 -4.79 5.97 -0.15
N VAL A 219 -3.50 6.25 -0.05
CA VAL A 219 -2.60 5.84 1.00
C VAL A 219 -2.68 6.82 2.15
N LYS A 220 -3.19 6.36 3.29
CA LYS A 220 -3.10 7.14 4.53
C LYS A 220 -1.70 6.99 5.09
N LEU A 221 -0.96 8.08 5.10
CA LEU A 221 0.37 8.14 5.69
C LEU A 221 0.28 7.97 7.22
N GLY A 222 1.25 7.23 7.74
CA GLY A 222 1.61 7.14 9.15
C GLY A 222 2.86 7.96 9.45
N PRO A 223 3.63 7.55 10.47
CA PRO A 223 4.94 8.13 10.77
C PRO A 223 5.84 8.14 9.54
N CYS A 224 6.33 9.32 9.21
CA CYS A 224 7.36 9.56 8.21
C CYS A 224 8.61 10.08 8.90
N ASP A 225 9.77 9.77 8.35
CA ASP A 225 10.96 10.55 8.67
C ASP A 225 10.99 11.80 7.79
N ASP A 226 10.88 12.97 8.43
CA ASP A 226 10.73 14.28 7.76
C ASP A 226 11.96 14.65 6.90
N LEU A 227 13.10 14.00 7.10
CA LEU A 227 14.37 14.31 6.45
C LEU A 227 14.70 13.40 5.27
N THR A 228 14.18 12.18 5.24
CA THR A 228 14.57 11.14 4.27
C THR A 228 13.41 10.59 3.45
N GLY A 229 12.16 10.96 3.77
CA GLY A 229 11.02 10.60 2.95
C GLY A 229 10.66 9.12 2.99
N VAL A 230 10.97 8.38 4.07
CA VAL A 230 10.44 7.01 4.26
C VAL A 230 9.27 7.06 5.25
N CYS A 231 8.14 6.46 4.87
CA CYS A 231 6.91 6.48 5.64
C CYS A 231 6.32 5.08 5.84
N LEU A 232 5.77 4.85 7.03
CA LEU A 232 4.77 3.81 7.23
C LEU A 232 3.43 4.29 6.67
N ALA A 233 2.64 3.39 6.10
CA ALA A 233 1.41 3.75 5.42
C ALA A 233 0.36 2.64 5.47
N ASN A 234 -0.87 2.99 5.06
CA ASN A 234 -2.03 2.10 5.02
C ASN A 234 -2.36 1.47 6.39
N PRO A 235 -2.91 2.26 7.34
CA PRO A 235 -3.44 1.78 8.60
C PRO A 235 -4.37 0.58 8.41
N THR A 236 -4.14 -0.46 9.19
CA THR A 236 -4.81 -1.75 9.06
C THR A 236 -5.17 -2.32 10.42
N LYS A 237 -6.33 -2.97 10.50
CA LYS A 237 -6.80 -3.66 11.72
C LYS A 237 -6.55 -5.17 11.68
N ARG A 238 -5.69 -5.63 10.75
CA ARG A 238 -5.36 -7.05 10.54
C ARG A 238 -4.76 -7.69 11.79
N TYR A 239 -4.03 -6.90 12.56
CA TYR A 239 -3.39 -7.31 13.80
C TYR A 239 -3.87 -6.38 14.91
N GLN A 240 -4.33 -6.96 16.02
CA GLN A 240 -4.92 -6.21 17.14
C GLN A 240 -4.13 -6.47 18.42
N HIS A 241 -2.87 -6.04 18.43
CA HIS A 241 -2.07 -6.06 19.64
C HIS A 241 -2.30 -4.80 20.48
N GLY A 242 -2.31 -3.62 19.84
CA GLY A 242 -2.67 -2.36 20.49
C GLY A 242 -1.67 -1.91 21.55
N VAL A 243 -0.40 -2.23 21.38
CA VAL A 243 0.69 -1.94 22.33
C VAL A 243 0.74 -0.46 22.69
N PHE A 244 0.54 0.39 21.69
CA PHE A 244 0.53 1.84 21.82
C PHE A 244 -0.86 2.43 22.08
N GLY A 245 -1.85 1.65 22.51
CA GLY A 245 -3.22 2.12 22.74
C GLY A 245 -4.03 2.46 21.47
N GLN A 246 -3.41 2.42 20.30
CA GLN A 246 -4.08 2.53 19.00
C GLN A 246 -4.64 1.16 18.54
N THR A 247 -5.72 1.17 17.75
CA THR A 247 -6.41 -0.06 17.31
C THR A 247 -6.02 -0.51 15.89
N PHE A 248 -4.90 -0.01 15.38
CA PHE A 248 -4.43 -0.27 14.03
C PHE A 248 -2.89 -0.28 13.98
N GLU A 249 -2.36 -1.01 13.01
CA GLU A 249 -0.94 -1.03 12.63
C GLU A 249 -0.78 -0.62 11.15
N TYR A 250 0.42 -0.66 10.59
CA TYR A 250 0.65 -0.27 9.19
C TYR A 250 0.88 -1.49 8.28
N GLY A 251 0.40 -1.42 7.03
CA GLY A 251 0.56 -2.50 6.05
C GLY A 251 1.65 -2.26 5.02
N THR A 252 2.18 -1.04 4.98
CA THR A 252 2.99 -0.55 3.88
C THR A 252 4.16 0.27 4.39
N LEU A 253 5.33 0.08 3.77
CA LEU A 253 6.47 0.98 3.83
C LEU A 253 6.59 1.66 2.47
N MET A 254 6.85 2.95 2.43
CA MET A 254 6.96 3.68 1.16
C MET A 254 7.97 4.81 1.23
N THR A 255 8.55 5.16 0.09
CA THR A 255 9.35 6.36 -0.10
C THR A 255 8.48 7.49 -0.66
N ILE A 256 8.78 8.74 -0.30
CA ILE A 256 8.15 9.97 -0.79
C ILE A 256 9.20 10.96 -1.26
N ASP A 257 8.84 11.81 -2.22
CA ASP A 257 9.63 12.97 -2.62
C ASP A 257 9.41 14.18 -1.66
N GLU A 258 10.17 15.26 -1.88
CA GLU A 258 10.03 16.53 -1.13
C GLU A 258 8.62 17.17 -1.23
N ARG A 259 7.82 16.77 -2.22
CA ARG A 259 6.44 17.22 -2.42
C ARG A 259 5.42 16.27 -1.80
N GLY A 260 5.87 15.21 -1.13
CA GLY A 260 5.05 14.16 -0.52
C GLY A 260 4.48 13.15 -1.51
N SER A 261 4.94 13.12 -2.77
CA SER A 261 4.53 12.14 -3.78
C SER A 261 5.16 10.78 -3.47
N ALA A 262 4.38 9.71 -3.42
CA ALA A 262 4.92 8.36 -3.25
C ALA A 262 5.81 8.00 -4.44
N LEU A 263 6.97 7.40 -4.18
CA LEU A 263 7.93 6.98 -5.21
C LEU A 263 7.95 5.46 -5.32
N GLN A 264 8.30 4.76 -4.23
CA GLN A 264 8.25 3.30 -4.15
C GLN A 264 7.38 2.86 -2.99
N ILE A 265 6.63 1.77 -3.21
CA ILE A 265 5.72 1.18 -2.23
C ILE A 265 6.12 -0.27 -1.99
N TYR A 266 6.26 -0.65 -0.73
CA TYR A 266 6.46 -2.02 -0.29
C TYR A 266 5.31 -2.44 0.61
N ASN A 267 4.45 -3.32 0.10
CA ASN A 267 3.31 -3.87 0.84
C ASN A 267 3.69 -5.19 1.50
N LEU A 268 3.44 -5.32 2.80
CA LEU A 268 3.58 -6.60 3.47
C LEU A 268 2.50 -7.61 3.03
N PRO A 269 2.79 -8.91 3.11
CA PRO A 269 1.78 -9.96 3.00
C PRO A 269 0.61 -9.73 3.98
N TYR A 270 -0.56 -10.30 3.66
CA TYR A 270 -1.76 -10.13 4.48
C TYR A 270 -1.59 -10.63 5.93
N GLN A 271 -0.66 -11.57 6.16
CA GLN A 271 -0.32 -12.12 7.47
C GLN A 271 0.65 -11.23 8.27
N GLN A 272 1.13 -10.12 7.72
CA GLN A 272 2.17 -9.31 8.35
C GLN A 272 1.83 -7.83 8.42
N VAL A 273 2.21 -7.17 9.51
CA VAL A 273 2.06 -5.73 9.73
C VAL A 273 3.38 -5.11 10.19
N TYR A 274 3.54 -3.82 9.98
CA TYR A 274 4.57 -3.03 10.67
C TYR A 274 4.01 -2.56 12.00
N GLU A 275 4.67 -2.95 13.09
CA GLU A 275 4.26 -2.64 14.47
C GLU A 275 5.07 -1.47 15.08
N ASP A 276 5.57 -0.58 14.21
CA ASP A 276 6.33 0.61 14.59
C ASP A 276 5.49 1.88 14.55
N ARG A 277 5.91 2.86 15.35
CA ARG A 277 5.41 4.24 15.33
C ARG A 277 6.42 5.26 14.81
N ARG A 278 7.55 4.79 14.32
CA ARG A 278 8.56 5.57 13.61
C ARG A 278 9.38 4.64 12.73
N VAL A 279 9.90 5.18 11.64
CA VAL A 279 10.95 4.54 10.85
C VAL A 279 12.30 4.93 11.48
N ARG A 280 13.21 3.99 11.65
CA ARG A 280 14.59 4.28 12.08
C ARG A 280 15.49 4.13 10.87
N ILE A 281 16.35 5.12 10.62
CA ILE A 281 17.17 5.20 9.41
C ILE A 281 18.60 5.49 9.83
N THR A 282 19.52 4.60 9.46
CA THR A 282 20.95 4.75 9.74
C THR A 282 21.73 3.94 8.72
N ASP A 283 22.90 4.44 8.34
CA ASP A 283 23.90 3.67 7.61
C ASP A 283 24.46 2.60 8.55
N LEU A 284 24.21 1.33 8.25
CA LEU A 284 24.60 0.20 9.09
C LEU A 284 25.94 -0.41 8.68
N ASP A 285 26.45 -0.15 7.48
CA ASP A 285 27.72 -0.70 7.00
C ASP A 285 28.74 0.35 6.52
N ASP A 286 28.45 1.62 6.82
CA ASP A 286 29.24 2.80 6.49
C ASP A 286 29.53 2.89 4.96
N ASP A 287 28.64 2.37 4.11
CA ASP A 287 28.75 2.42 2.64
C ASP A 287 28.26 3.75 2.03
N GLY A 288 27.69 4.62 2.86
CA GLY A 288 27.13 5.91 2.49
C GLY A 288 25.65 5.84 2.08
N LYS A 289 25.03 4.66 2.07
CA LYS A 289 23.60 4.45 1.89
C LYS A 289 22.98 4.00 3.22
N PRO A 290 21.86 4.60 3.62
CA PRO A 290 21.20 4.22 4.86
C PRO A 290 20.32 2.97 4.73
N GLU A 291 20.12 2.29 5.85
CA GLU A 291 19.14 1.23 6.03
C GLU A 291 17.98 1.70 6.89
N VAL A 292 16.81 1.17 6.56
CA VAL A 292 15.58 1.33 7.32
C VAL A 292 15.40 0.13 8.26
N ILE A 293 15.31 0.41 9.56
CA ILE A 293 15.07 -0.57 10.62
C ILE A 293 13.60 -0.48 11.06
N VAL A 294 12.89 -1.60 10.94
CA VAL A 294 11.47 -1.73 11.32
C VAL A 294 11.17 -3.11 11.91
N ILE A 295 10.02 -3.23 12.55
CA ILE A 295 9.48 -4.43 13.16
C ILE A 295 8.32 -4.92 12.30
N VAL A 296 8.54 -6.08 11.69
CA VAL A 296 7.53 -6.83 10.96
C VAL A 296 6.95 -7.88 11.89
N THR A 297 5.64 -7.86 12.07
CA THR A 297 4.93 -8.79 12.94
C THR A 297 4.00 -9.66 12.13
N ASP A 298 4.18 -10.96 12.25
CA ASP A 298 3.27 -11.96 11.70
C ASP A 298 2.13 -12.24 12.68
N LEU A 299 0.91 -12.42 12.15
CA LEU A 299 -0.30 -12.65 12.95
C LEU A 299 -0.18 -13.85 13.88
N ASP A 300 0.49 -14.91 13.44
CA ASP A 300 0.62 -16.16 14.17
C ASP A 300 2.01 -16.31 14.79
N ALA A 301 3.06 -15.82 14.11
CA ALA A 301 4.45 -16.03 14.52
C ALA A 301 5.06 -14.92 15.40
N GLY A 302 4.37 -13.77 15.58
CA GLY A 302 4.86 -12.65 16.39
C GLY A 302 5.84 -11.74 15.65
N ALA A 303 6.56 -10.89 16.39
CA ALA A 303 7.44 -9.86 15.84
C ALA A 303 8.79 -10.39 15.32
N SER A 304 9.36 -9.66 14.38
CA SER A 304 10.71 -9.84 13.84
C SER A 304 11.33 -8.49 13.54
N LEU A 305 12.63 -8.37 13.77
CA LEU A 305 13.44 -7.26 13.29
C LEU A 305 13.65 -7.42 11.78
N ALA A 306 13.47 -6.34 11.02
CA ALA A 306 13.64 -6.32 9.56
C ALA A 306 14.45 -5.09 9.13
N LEU A 307 15.31 -5.30 8.15
CA LEU A 307 16.12 -4.30 7.47
C LEU A 307 15.66 -4.14 6.04
N TYR A 308 15.60 -2.89 5.61
CA TYR A 308 15.40 -2.52 4.22
C TYR A 308 16.53 -1.60 3.78
N ALA A 309 17.18 -1.92 2.67
CA ALA A 309 18.11 -1.00 2.02
C ALA A 309 17.32 0.22 1.53
N PHE A 310 17.82 1.42 1.81
CA PHE A 310 17.16 2.67 1.43
C PHE A 310 18.12 3.56 0.62
N ASP A 311 17.75 3.82 -0.62
CA ASP A 311 18.46 4.79 -1.47
C ASP A 311 17.62 6.06 -1.50
N PRO A 312 18.10 7.19 -0.94
CA PRO A 312 17.36 8.46 -0.95
C PRO A 312 17.20 9.04 -2.37
N GLY A 313 17.90 8.50 -3.37
CA GLY A 313 17.90 9.03 -4.71
C GLY A 313 18.81 10.26 -4.87
N THR A 314 18.86 10.76 -6.09
CA THR A 314 19.63 11.95 -6.51
C THR A 314 18.72 12.85 -7.34
N GLU A 315 19.21 13.97 -7.89
CA GLU A 315 18.42 14.80 -8.81
C GLU A 315 17.85 13.99 -10.01
N ASP A 316 18.54 12.91 -10.42
CA ASP A 316 18.17 12.08 -11.56
C ASP A 316 17.54 10.73 -11.18
N THR A 317 17.52 10.35 -9.90
CA THR A 317 17.02 9.03 -9.44
C THR A 317 16.02 9.18 -8.30
N SER A 318 14.91 8.45 -8.37
CA SER A 318 13.89 8.44 -7.32
C SER A 318 14.33 7.62 -6.10
N ALA A 319 13.93 8.07 -4.91
CA ALA A 319 14.14 7.35 -3.67
C ALA A 319 13.50 5.94 -3.71
N SER A 320 14.22 4.94 -3.21
CA SER A 320 13.86 3.54 -3.32
C SER A 320 14.12 2.78 -2.02
N VAL A 321 13.30 1.76 -1.73
CA VAL A 321 13.40 0.93 -0.53
C VAL A 321 13.20 -0.54 -0.86
N PHE A 322 14.10 -1.41 -0.40
CA PHE A 322 14.08 -2.84 -0.72
C PHE A 322 14.35 -3.71 0.51
N PRO A 323 13.65 -4.85 0.67
CA PRO A 323 13.90 -5.76 1.79
C PRO A 323 15.32 -6.33 1.68
N MET A 324 16.04 -6.34 2.80
CA MET A 324 17.46 -6.69 2.85
C MET A 324 17.71 -7.89 3.75
N ALA A 325 17.25 -7.83 5.01
CA ALA A 325 17.42 -8.92 5.96
C ALA A 325 16.27 -8.93 6.96
N GLN A 326 16.00 -10.10 7.55
CA GLN A 326 15.00 -10.24 8.59
C GLN A 326 15.45 -11.31 9.60
N SER A 327 15.23 -11.05 10.89
CA SER A 327 15.45 -12.04 11.95
C SER A 327 14.40 -13.16 11.91
N ALA A 328 14.58 -14.21 12.71
CA ALA A 328 13.48 -15.14 12.96
C ALA A 328 12.36 -14.46 13.77
N PHE A 329 11.12 -14.84 13.48
CA PHE A 329 9.97 -14.44 14.31
C PHE A 329 10.09 -15.00 15.73
N ILE A 330 9.63 -14.23 16.72
CA ILE A 330 9.79 -14.57 18.14
C ILE A 330 8.75 -15.55 18.70
N GLY A 331 8.00 -16.21 17.83
CA GLY A 331 7.25 -17.42 18.14
C GLY A 331 5.74 -17.29 17.97
N VAL A 332 5.06 -16.56 18.86
CA VAL A 332 3.59 -16.45 18.84
C VAL A 332 3.14 -15.00 18.63
N GLY A 333 1.97 -14.82 18.03
CA GLY A 333 1.30 -13.53 17.92
C GLY A 333 1.17 -12.80 19.27
N ASN A 334 1.06 -11.47 19.21
CA ASN A 334 1.09 -10.53 20.34
C ASN A 334 2.39 -10.56 21.15
N ARG A 335 3.49 -10.98 20.51
CA ARG A 335 4.85 -10.81 21.02
C ARG A 335 5.52 -9.74 20.20
N TRP A 336 6.01 -8.71 20.87
CA TRP A 336 6.57 -7.52 20.23
C TRP A 336 8.05 -7.35 20.54
N LEU A 337 8.76 -6.75 19.58
CA LEU A 337 10.13 -6.28 19.73
C LEU A 337 10.10 -4.76 19.71
N ASN A 338 10.77 -4.09 20.65
CA ASN A 338 10.94 -2.65 20.60
C ASN A 338 12.41 -2.30 20.40
N PRO A 339 12.82 -1.83 19.20
CA PRO A 339 14.20 -1.45 18.93
C PRO A 339 14.65 -0.26 19.76
N LEU A 340 15.90 -0.36 20.24
CA LEU A 340 16.61 0.75 20.85
C LEU A 340 16.94 1.81 19.78
N ASP A 341 17.20 3.02 20.26
CA ASP A 341 17.76 4.10 19.47
C ASP A 341 19.26 3.91 19.35
N GLY A 342 19.67 3.52 18.16
CA GLY A 342 21.05 3.44 17.71
C GLY A 342 21.54 2.09 17.29
N ALA A 343 22.68 2.13 16.61
CA ALA A 343 23.43 0.99 16.13
C ALA A 343 24.91 1.23 16.43
N VAL A 344 25.63 0.18 16.80
CA VAL A 344 27.01 0.24 17.29
C VAL A 344 27.82 -0.81 16.58
N ASP A 345 28.96 -0.44 16.00
CA ASP A 345 29.96 -1.41 15.53
C ASP A 345 30.71 -2.00 16.74
N LEU A 346 30.23 -3.13 17.25
CA LEU A 346 30.77 -3.77 18.45
C LEU A 346 32.06 -4.53 18.16
N ASP A 347 32.19 -5.21 17.02
CA ASP A 347 33.36 -6.05 16.75
C ASP A 347 34.41 -5.36 15.86
N GLY A 348 34.11 -4.17 15.36
CA GLY A 348 35.01 -3.36 14.54
C GLY A 348 35.07 -3.83 13.09
N ASP A 349 34.07 -4.59 12.62
CA ASP A 349 34.01 -5.11 11.25
C ASP A 349 33.40 -4.11 10.25
N GLY A 350 32.92 -2.97 10.74
CA GLY A 350 32.27 -1.92 9.96
C GLY A 350 30.76 -2.11 9.83
N SER A 351 30.20 -3.22 10.30
CA SER A 351 28.76 -3.45 10.38
C SER A 351 28.25 -3.16 11.79
N ARG A 352 27.25 -2.29 11.89
CA ARG A 352 26.70 -1.84 13.17
C ARG A 352 25.62 -2.81 13.65
N GLU A 353 25.76 -3.30 14.88
CA GLU A 353 24.74 -4.11 15.55
C GLU A 353 23.52 -3.30 15.99
N ILE A 354 22.38 -3.99 16.05
CA ILE A 354 21.09 -3.44 16.45
C ILE A 354 20.60 -4.12 17.73
N ALA A 355 20.25 -3.30 18.72
CA ALA A 355 19.67 -3.78 19.96
C ALA A 355 18.14 -3.64 19.96
N VAL A 356 17.44 -4.66 20.46
CA VAL A 356 15.97 -4.67 20.65
C VAL A 356 15.62 -5.21 22.02
N ILE A 357 14.49 -4.78 22.60
CA ILE A 357 13.91 -5.43 23.78
C ILE A 357 12.72 -6.28 23.34
N GLU A 358 12.83 -7.57 23.60
CA GLU A 358 11.77 -8.55 23.40
C GLU A 358 10.76 -8.52 24.56
N THR A 359 9.48 -8.54 24.18
CA THR A 359 8.32 -8.54 25.08
C THR A 359 8.43 -7.56 26.26
N PRO A 360 8.55 -6.24 25.98
CA PRO A 360 8.81 -5.21 26.99
C PRO A 360 7.83 -5.18 28.19
N HIS A 361 6.64 -5.77 28.05
CA HIS A 361 5.58 -5.75 29.06
C HIS A 361 5.35 -7.11 29.74
N ILE A 362 6.08 -8.15 29.33
CA ILE A 362 5.92 -9.52 29.87
C ILE A 362 7.20 -9.98 30.56
N ARG A 363 8.29 -10.11 29.79
CA ARG A 363 9.62 -10.47 30.30
C ARG A 363 10.65 -9.75 29.43
N PRO A 364 11.03 -8.51 29.79
CA PRO A 364 11.95 -7.73 28.99
C PRO A 364 13.27 -8.46 28.81
N THR A 365 13.64 -8.74 27.56
CA THR A 365 14.90 -9.39 27.22
C THR A 365 15.61 -8.57 26.16
N LEU A 366 16.78 -8.04 26.49
CA LEU A 366 17.66 -7.39 25.53
C LEU A 366 18.19 -8.44 24.55
N ARG A 367 18.09 -8.15 23.26
CA ARG A 367 18.67 -8.94 22.18
C ARG A 367 19.52 -8.02 21.30
N ILE A 368 20.72 -8.47 20.96
CA ILE A 368 21.61 -7.75 20.05
C ILE A 368 21.77 -8.59 18.79
N HIS A 369 21.56 -7.96 17.64
CA HIS A 369 21.64 -8.61 16.34
C HIS A 369 22.74 -7.98 15.49
N GLN A 370 23.52 -8.82 14.82
CA GLN A 370 24.49 -8.44 13.81
C GLN A 370 23.92 -8.74 12.43
N TRP A 371 24.09 -7.84 11.49
CA TRP A 371 23.80 -8.11 10.09
C TRP A 371 25.05 -8.67 9.41
N ASN A 372 24.92 -9.79 8.72
CA ASN A 372 26.06 -10.48 8.08
C ASN A 372 26.01 -10.47 6.55
N GLY A 373 25.26 -9.54 5.96
CA GLY A 373 24.98 -9.49 4.53
C GLY A 373 23.61 -10.06 4.14
N SER A 374 23.15 -11.15 4.77
CA SER A 374 21.93 -11.86 4.33
C SER A 374 20.89 -12.11 5.42
N LYS A 375 21.30 -12.12 6.68
CA LYS A 375 20.43 -12.36 7.83
C LYS A 375 20.86 -11.50 9.02
N LEU A 376 19.93 -11.38 9.98
CA LEU A 376 20.18 -10.80 11.29
C LEU A 376 20.45 -11.93 12.27
N ASP A 377 21.72 -12.14 12.61
CA ASP A 377 22.16 -13.13 13.59
C ASP A 377 22.08 -12.55 15.00
N GLU A 378 21.54 -13.31 15.95
CA GLU A 378 21.55 -12.92 17.36
C GLU A 378 22.91 -13.25 17.97
N ILE A 379 23.59 -12.23 18.50
CA ILE A 379 24.90 -12.37 19.15
C ILE A 379 24.82 -12.29 20.66
N ALA A 380 23.75 -11.70 21.21
CA ALA A 380 23.54 -11.64 22.65
C ALA A 380 22.06 -11.64 23.01
N ARG A 381 21.74 -12.26 24.16
CA ARG A 381 20.40 -12.31 24.74
C ARG A 381 20.49 -12.24 26.26
N VAL A 382 20.01 -11.15 26.86
CA VAL A 382 20.11 -10.88 28.30
C VAL A 382 18.74 -10.50 28.87
N THR A 383 18.27 -11.23 29.88
CA THR A 383 17.02 -10.90 30.56
C THR A 383 17.21 -9.71 31.48
N LEU A 384 16.33 -8.72 31.38
CA LEU A 384 16.38 -7.50 32.20
C LEU A 384 15.47 -7.64 33.42
N SER A 385 15.91 -7.09 34.55
CA SER A 385 15.14 -7.05 35.80
C SER A 385 14.93 -5.61 36.23
N GLY A 386 13.68 -5.14 36.26
CA GLY A 386 13.32 -3.78 36.67
C GLY A 386 13.47 -2.70 35.58
N TYR A 387 13.92 -3.07 34.38
CA TYR A 387 14.12 -2.16 33.25
C TYR A 387 13.41 -2.63 32.00
N SER A 388 12.79 -1.71 31.28
CA SER A 388 12.10 -1.97 30.02
C SER A 388 11.99 -0.67 29.22
N ASN A 389 11.99 -0.79 27.90
CA ASN A 389 11.80 0.34 27.01
C ASN A 389 10.34 0.53 26.58
N HIS A 390 9.35 -0.11 27.21
CA HIS A 390 7.95 0.19 26.93
C HIS A 390 7.01 -0.25 28.05
N GLN A 391 5.92 0.48 28.24
CA GLN A 391 4.84 0.15 29.17
C GLN A 391 3.54 -0.06 28.40
N MET A 392 2.81 -1.14 28.67
CA MET A 392 1.61 -1.48 27.90
C MET A 392 0.58 -0.34 27.92
N GLY A 393 0.09 0.08 26.75
CA GLY A 393 -0.86 1.18 26.60
C GLY A 393 -0.24 2.58 26.67
N SER A 394 1.08 2.69 26.87
CA SER A 394 1.80 3.95 26.75
C SER A 394 1.86 4.40 25.29
N MET A 395 1.57 5.68 25.06
CA MET A 395 1.84 6.32 23.75
C MET A 395 3.32 6.65 23.56
N ASP A 396 4.08 6.70 24.65
CA ASP A 396 5.52 6.91 24.64
C ASP A 396 6.21 5.58 24.35
N LEU A 397 7.01 5.54 23.29
CA LEU A 397 7.91 4.43 22.93
C LEU A 397 8.90 4.12 24.05
N ALA A 398 8.99 4.96 25.10
CA ALA A 398 9.83 4.86 26.28
C ALA A 398 11.26 4.39 25.95
N GLY A 399 11.84 5.06 24.95
CA GLY A 399 13.06 4.66 24.24
C GLY A 399 14.23 4.26 25.15
N ALA A 400 15.01 3.29 24.68
CA ALA A 400 16.30 2.92 25.26
C ALA A 400 17.39 3.21 24.22
N ILE A 401 18.60 3.51 24.67
CA ILE A 401 19.69 4.01 23.81
C ILE A 401 20.76 2.93 23.69
N PHE A 402 21.35 2.80 22.50
CA PHE A 402 22.47 1.91 22.21
C PHE A 402 23.61 2.71 21.57
N CYS A 403 24.72 2.86 22.29
CA CYS A 403 25.81 3.76 21.90
C CYS A 403 27.19 3.12 22.03
N GLU A 404 28.11 3.57 21.19
CA GLU A 404 29.54 3.28 21.33
C GLU A 404 30.11 3.85 22.63
N THR A 405 30.98 3.09 23.29
CA THR A 405 31.79 3.56 24.41
C THR A 405 33.13 4.17 23.99
N GLY A 406 33.54 3.95 22.74
CA GLY A 406 34.90 4.21 22.26
C GLY A 406 35.86 3.02 22.43
N THR A 407 35.43 1.93 23.05
CA THR A 407 36.18 0.67 23.14
C THR A 407 35.51 -0.41 22.30
N VAL A 408 36.24 -0.99 21.34
CA VAL A 408 35.76 -2.13 20.54
C VAL A 408 35.40 -3.29 21.47
N GLY A 409 34.23 -3.88 21.24
CA GLY A 409 33.63 -4.93 22.04
C GLY A 409 32.73 -4.41 23.15
N GLN A 410 32.55 -3.09 23.30
CA GLN A 410 31.77 -2.50 24.39
C GLN A 410 30.77 -1.45 23.92
N ALA A 411 29.52 -1.58 24.39
CA ALA A 411 28.47 -0.60 24.17
C ALA A 411 27.87 -0.09 25.49
N ALA A 412 27.53 1.19 25.49
CA ALA A 412 26.72 1.81 26.53
C ALA A 412 25.24 1.67 26.18
N ILE A 413 24.45 1.13 27.10
CA ILE A 413 23.01 0.93 26.92
C ILE A 413 22.25 1.68 28.01
N GLN A 414 21.34 2.57 27.64
CA GLN A 414 20.49 3.27 28.61
C GLN A 414 19.06 2.76 28.52
N ILE A 415 18.53 2.19 29.62
CA ILE A 415 17.18 1.60 29.64
C ILE A 415 16.35 2.24 30.76
N PRO A 416 15.14 2.75 30.50
CA PRO A 416 14.28 3.27 31.55
C PRO A 416 13.82 2.18 32.55
N ALA A 417 13.55 2.60 33.78
CA ALA A 417 13.02 1.75 34.83
C ALA A 417 11.51 1.50 34.64
N ILE A 418 11.04 0.30 34.99
CA ILE A 418 9.61 -0.07 35.01
C ILE A 418 8.99 0.56 36.27
N GLN A 419 8.15 1.60 36.10
CA GLN A 419 7.44 2.37 37.15
C GLN A 419 7.79 2.10 38.64
N GLY A 420 8.40 3.09 39.29
CA GLY A 420 8.73 3.12 40.72
C GLY A 420 10.06 3.82 40.98
N GLU A 421 10.08 5.17 40.90
CA GLU A 421 11.16 6.06 41.36
C GLU A 421 12.63 5.79 40.93
N GLY A 422 12.87 5.02 39.86
CA GLY A 422 14.21 4.85 39.31
C GLY A 422 14.55 5.87 38.21
N GLN A 423 15.74 6.49 38.29
CA GLN A 423 16.38 7.05 37.08
C GLN A 423 16.65 5.90 36.09
N ALA A 424 16.76 6.21 34.79
CA ALA A 424 17.16 5.20 33.80
C ALA A 424 18.48 4.53 34.23
N GLY A 425 18.63 3.24 33.95
CA GLY A 425 19.89 2.54 34.20
C GLY A 425 20.83 2.74 33.01
N VAL A 426 22.09 3.04 33.27
CA VAL A 426 23.17 2.99 32.27
C VAL A 426 23.93 1.68 32.45
N PHE A 427 23.96 0.87 31.41
CA PHE A 427 24.60 -0.43 31.38
C PHE A 427 25.80 -0.42 30.45
N LEU A 428 26.83 -1.19 30.80
CA LEU A 428 27.92 -1.54 29.92
C LEU A 428 27.68 -2.97 29.43
N PHE A 429 27.57 -3.12 28.12
CA PHE A 429 27.57 -4.42 27.46
C PHE A 429 29.00 -4.76 27.02
N ASP A 430 29.44 -5.99 27.26
CA ASP A 430 30.72 -6.52 26.79
C ASP A 430 30.49 -7.73 25.88
N LEU A 431 30.92 -7.62 24.61
CA LEU A 431 30.72 -8.63 23.59
C LEU A 431 31.43 -9.95 23.90
N LYS A 432 32.61 -9.90 24.55
CA LYS A 432 33.42 -11.11 24.82
C LYS A 432 32.78 -12.00 25.86
N THR A 433 32.14 -11.40 26.87
CA THR A 433 31.48 -12.13 27.95
C THR A 433 29.98 -12.29 27.72
N ALA A 434 29.40 -11.53 26.76
CA ALA A 434 27.97 -11.35 26.57
C ALA A 434 27.25 -10.89 27.86
N GLU A 435 27.97 -10.18 28.74
CA GLU A 435 27.42 -9.66 29.98
C GLU A 435 26.90 -8.24 29.81
N LEU A 436 25.78 -7.95 30.46
CA LEU A 436 25.24 -6.60 30.62
C LEU A 436 25.36 -6.19 32.09
N ARG A 437 26.17 -5.18 32.39
CA ARG A 437 26.46 -4.75 33.76
C ARG A 437 25.91 -3.35 34.00
N LEU A 438 25.11 -3.19 35.06
CA LEU A 438 24.68 -1.86 35.50
C LEU A 438 25.90 -1.07 35.99
N THR A 439 25.96 0.21 35.63
CA THR A 439 27.04 1.13 35.98
C THR A 439 26.55 2.25 36.88
N ASP A 440 27.48 2.96 37.53
CA ASP A 440 27.20 4.16 38.32
C ASP A 440 27.17 5.45 37.46
N ARG A 441 27.15 5.32 36.12
CA ARG A 441 27.16 6.46 35.18
C ARG A 441 25.81 7.17 35.19
N THR A 442 25.83 8.47 34.93
CA THR A 442 24.59 9.27 34.94
C THR A 442 23.87 9.16 33.61
N PRO A 443 22.55 8.91 33.60
CA PRO A 443 21.77 8.87 32.37
C PRO A 443 21.86 10.18 31.58
N SER A 444 21.97 10.07 30.26
CA SER A 444 21.91 11.22 29.36
C SER A 444 20.51 11.85 29.34
N LYS A 445 20.47 13.15 29.05
CA LYS A 445 19.21 13.90 28.99
C LYS A 445 18.44 13.54 27.72
N ARG A 446 17.14 13.31 27.88
CA ARG A 446 16.22 13.17 26.73
C ARG A 446 15.80 14.55 26.24
N ILE A 447 15.92 14.81 24.94
CA ILE A 447 15.61 16.12 24.36
C ILE A 447 14.17 16.17 23.77
N ASN A 448 13.62 15.04 23.29
CA ASN A 448 12.21 14.96 22.83
C ASN A 448 11.72 13.50 22.79
N ALA A 449 10.42 13.28 23.03
CA ALA A 449 9.74 11.98 22.92
C ALA A 449 9.36 11.60 21.47
N ALA A 450 9.25 12.58 20.57
CA ALA A 450 8.93 12.37 19.16
C ALA A 450 10.16 12.29 18.25
N PHE A 451 11.30 12.85 18.68
CA PHE A 451 12.56 12.85 17.93
C PHE A 451 13.72 12.82 18.92
N PHE A 452 14.20 11.63 19.24
CA PHE A 452 15.37 11.49 20.10
C PHE A 452 16.62 11.79 19.26
N ASP A 453 17.33 12.89 19.56
CA ASP A 453 18.63 13.18 18.94
C ASP A 453 19.68 12.22 19.53
N GLN A 454 19.77 11.06 18.89
CA GLN A 454 20.67 9.97 19.28
C GLN A 454 22.13 10.45 19.32
N ASN A 455 22.53 11.39 18.46
CA ASN A 455 23.90 11.86 18.40
C ASN A 455 24.29 12.64 19.66
N VAL A 456 23.41 13.48 20.19
CA VAL A 456 23.67 14.24 21.42
C VAL A 456 23.66 13.31 22.64
N ALA A 457 22.68 12.43 22.75
CA ALA A 457 22.56 11.55 23.91
C ALA A 457 23.66 10.47 23.95
N CYS A 458 24.03 9.91 22.80
CA CYS A 458 25.16 9.01 22.71
C CYS A 458 26.48 9.73 22.98
N LYS A 459 26.63 10.99 22.58
CA LYS A 459 27.80 11.79 22.94
C LYS A 459 27.91 11.98 24.46
N GLU A 460 26.83 12.37 25.14
CA GLU A 460 26.82 12.52 26.61
C GLU A 460 27.18 11.22 27.35
N LEU A 461 26.72 10.07 26.84
CA LEU A 461 27.09 8.77 27.41
C LEU A 461 28.55 8.43 27.10
N ARG A 462 28.98 8.54 25.85
CA ARG A 462 30.34 8.23 25.40
C ARG A 462 31.39 9.05 26.15
N ASP A 463 31.13 10.34 26.36
CA ASP A 463 32.04 11.24 27.09
C ASP A 463 32.26 10.76 28.55
N GLN A 464 31.31 10.02 29.13
CA GLN A 464 31.48 9.41 30.46
C GLN A 464 32.29 8.10 30.43
N PHE A 465 32.35 7.38 29.31
CA PHE A 465 33.14 6.15 29.17
C PHE A 465 34.57 6.41 28.68
N ALA A 466 34.82 7.57 28.05
CA ALA A 466 36.14 8.01 27.60
C ALA A 466 37.06 8.50 28.75
N SER A 467 36.51 8.65 29.97
CA SER A 467 37.22 9.02 31.21
C SER A 467 37.42 7.82 32.13
#